data_AF-W2FZL9-F1
#
_entry.id   AF-W2FZL9-F1
#
_cell.length_a   1.000
_cell.length_b   1.000
_cell.length_c   1.000
_cell.angle_alpha   90.00
_cell.angle_beta   90.00
_cell.angle_gamma   90.00
#
_symmetry.space_group_name_H-M   'P 1'
#
loop_
_entity.id
_entity.type
_entity.pdbx_description
1 polymer ?
#
loop_
_entity_poly.entity_id
_entity_poly.type
_entity_poly.pdbx_seq_one_letter_code
_entity_poly.pdbx_strand_id
1 'polypeptide(L)'
;MASESTPLRLRSTSLQYNLRIWRREEARKRDLKRGGVFILALCAISLMVMYVAEPLVDNGESDDTAQQVQIHAATQGVPANMTANSEVFCGLTTQDSGYIKLPNKVDDHYFYWYFESRSQPSTDPLVLWLTGGPGCSSMMALLTENGPCHVLPDLSTKRNPYSWTNESNVVWLDQPTTVGFTYGDERDADN
;
A
#
# COMPACT_ATOMS: atom_id res chain seq x y z
N MET A 1 -15.93 -63.90 -19.43
CA MET A 1 -15.51 -63.21 -20.67
C MET A 1 -15.41 -61.73 -20.34
N ALA A 2 -14.22 -61.23 -20.02
CA ALA A 2 -13.98 -59.81 -19.79
C ALA A 2 -12.76 -59.42 -20.63
N SER A 3 -12.97 -58.52 -21.59
CA SER A 3 -11.95 -57.98 -22.48
C SER A 3 -11.25 -56.84 -21.76
N GLU A 4 -9.98 -57.03 -21.42
CA GLU A 4 -9.15 -56.04 -20.75
C GLU A 4 -8.48 -55.15 -21.82
N SER A 5 -8.96 -53.90 -21.95
CA SER A 5 -8.39 -52.93 -22.89
C SER A 5 -7.14 -52.27 -22.29
N THR A 6 -5.97 -52.75 -22.70
CA THR A 6 -4.69 -52.13 -22.32
C THR A 6 -4.51 -50.79 -23.05
N PRO A 7 -4.23 -49.66 -22.36
CA PRO A 7 -4.03 -48.38 -23.03
C PRO A 7 -2.72 -48.38 -23.83
N LEU A 8 -2.81 -47.95 -25.10
CA LEU A 8 -1.68 -47.88 -26.03
C LEU A 8 -0.61 -46.91 -25.52
N ARG A 9 0.51 -47.44 -25.02
CA ARG A 9 1.69 -46.67 -24.61
C ARG A 9 2.51 -46.33 -25.86
N LEU A 10 2.35 -45.11 -26.37
CA LEU A 10 3.09 -44.59 -27.53
C LEU A 10 4.61 -44.57 -27.24
N ARG A 11 5.36 -45.44 -27.91
CA ARG A 11 6.82 -45.67 -27.74
C ARG A 11 7.74 -44.72 -28.50
N SER A 12 7.22 -43.74 -29.24
CA SER A 12 8.05 -42.79 -29.99
C SER A 12 8.36 -41.54 -29.17
N THR A 13 9.65 -41.31 -28.89
CA THR A 13 10.16 -40.17 -28.12
C THR A 13 9.92 -38.82 -28.81
N SER A 14 9.90 -38.80 -30.15
CA SER A 14 9.64 -37.57 -30.93
C SER A 14 8.18 -37.11 -30.84
N LEU A 15 7.23 -38.05 -30.81
CA LEU A 15 5.81 -37.75 -30.70
C LEU A 15 5.45 -37.27 -29.28
N GLN A 16 6.07 -37.86 -28.27
CA GLN A 16 5.98 -37.37 -26.88
C GLN A 16 6.56 -35.97 -26.71
N TYR A 17 7.67 -35.66 -27.39
CA TYR A 17 8.28 -34.32 -27.39
C TYR A 17 7.36 -33.28 -28.05
N ASN A 18 6.85 -33.57 -29.25
CA ASN A 18 5.94 -32.68 -29.97
C ASN A 18 4.62 -32.44 -29.20
N LEU A 19 4.08 -33.46 -28.53
CA LEU A 19 2.90 -33.33 -27.68
C LEU A 19 3.15 -32.50 -26.41
N ARG A 20 4.39 -32.49 -25.88
CA ARG A 20 4.77 -31.63 -24.76
C ARG A 20 4.89 -30.18 -25.19
N ILE A 21 5.49 -29.92 -26.35
CA ILE A 21 5.56 -28.58 -26.94
C ILE A 21 4.15 -28.05 -27.22
N TRP A 22 3.32 -28.84 -27.89
CA TRP A 22 1.94 -28.47 -28.19
C TRP A 22 1.13 -28.16 -26.92
N ARG A 23 1.25 -28.98 -25.86
CA ARG A 23 0.62 -28.69 -24.56
C ARG A 23 1.09 -27.39 -23.92
N ARG A 24 2.38 -27.04 -24.05
CA ARG A 24 2.93 -25.77 -23.55
C ARG A 24 2.45 -24.57 -24.38
N GLU A 25 2.34 -24.72 -25.69
CA GLU A 25 1.77 -23.72 -26.60
C GLU A 25 0.32 -23.40 -26.22
N GLU A 26 -0.49 -24.43 -25.99
CA GLU A 26 -1.91 -24.30 -25.69
C GLU A 26 -2.18 -23.83 -24.25
N ALA A 27 -1.24 -24.08 -23.32
CA ALA A 27 -1.24 -23.44 -22.00
C ALA A 27 -0.97 -21.94 -22.12
N ARG A 28 0.09 -21.53 -22.84
CA ARG A 28 0.42 -20.11 -23.07
C ARG A 28 -0.73 -19.33 -23.72
N LYS A 29 -1.42 -19.91 -24.71
CA LYS A 29 -2.58 -19.29 -25.35
C LYS A 29 -3.77 -19.12 -24.38
N ARG A 30 -4.00 -20.08 -23.48
CA ARG A 30 -5.06 -19.98 -22.47
C ARG A 30 -4.74 -18.94 -21.42
N ASP A 31 -3.48 -18.85 -21.00
CA ASP A 31 -3.04 -17.85 -20.02
C ASP A 31 -3.07 -16.44 -20.62
N LEU A 32 -2.69 -16.27 -21.89
CA LEU A 32 -2.82 -15.00 -22.61
C LEU A 32 -4.28 -14.56 -22.75
N LYS A 33 -5.20 -15.48 -23.06
CA LYS A 33 -6.64 -15.20 -23.10
C LYS A 33 -7.20 -14.85 -21.72
N ARG A 34 -6.79 -15.57 -20.67
CA ARG A 34 -7.20 -15.27 -19.29
C ARG A 34 -6.66 -13.91 -18.84
N GLY A 35 -5.39 -13.62 -19.06
CA GLY A 35 -4.77 -12.33 -18.76
C GLY A 35 -5.45 -11.16 -19.49
N GLY A 36 -5.77 -11.33 -20.78
CA GLY A 36 -6.52 -10.33 -21.54
C GLY A 36 -7.91 -10.06 -20.98
N VAL A 37 -8.63 -11.09 -20.53
CA VAL A 37 -9.95 -10.94 -19.89
C VAL A 37 -9.83 -10.21 -18.54
N PHE A 38 -8.79 -10.48 -17.75
CA PHE A 38 -8.55 -9.77 -16.49
C PHE A 38 -8.22 -8.28 -16.71
N ILE A 39 -7.39 -7.96 -17.69
CA ILE A 39 -7.02 -6.57 -18.02
C ILE A 39 -8.26 -5.78 -18.46
N LEU A 40 -9.09 -6.35 -19.33
CA LEU A 40 -10.33 -5.71 -19.78
C LEU A 40 -11.33 -5.50 -18.62
N ALA A 41 -11.44 -6.47 -17.71
CA ALA A 41 -12.28 -6.33 -16.52
C ALA A 41 -11.78 -5.22 -15.58
N LEU A 42 -10.47 -5.12 -15.35
CA LEU A 42 -9.88 -4.05 -14.53
C LEU A 42 -10.08 -2.67 -15.17
N CYS A 43 -9.87 -2.54 -16.49
CA CYS A 43 -10.16 -1.30 -17.21
C CYS A 43 -11.64 -0.91 -17.12
N ALA A 44 -12.57 -1.87 -17.26
CA ALA A 44 -13.99 -1.61 -17.15
C ALA A 44 -14.39 -1.17 -15.73
N ILE A 45 -13.82 -1.78 -14.69
CA ILE A 45 -14.03 -1.37 -13.29
C ILE A 45 -13.48 0.04 -13.05
N SER A 46 -12.28 0.33 -13.54
CA SER A 46 -11.68 1.67 -13.45
C SER A 46 -12.53 2.73 -14.15
N LEU A 47 -13.06 2.44 -15.33
CA LEU A 47 -13.96 3.35 -16.07
C LEU A 47 -15.30 3.53 -15.35
N MET A 48 -15.81 2.50 -14.67
CA MET A 48 -17.05 2.59 -13.90
C MET A 48 -16.87 3.45 -12.64
N VAL A 49 -15.74 3.34 -11.94
CA VAL A 49 -15.41 4.21 -10.79
C VAL A 49 -15.34 5.68 -11.23
N MET A 50 -14.78 5.95 -12.42
CA MET A 50 -14.76 7.30 -13.00
C MET A 50 -16.15 7.79 -13.42
N TYR A 51 -17.07 6.90 -13.82
CA TYR A 51 -18.42 7.27 -14.24
C TYR A 51 -19.39 7.50 -13.06
N VAL A 52 -19.17 6.83 -11.92
CA VAL A 52 -20.03 6.99 -10.72
C VAL A 52 -19.60 8.19 -9.87
N ALA A 53 -18.36 8.66 -10.03
CA ALA A 53 -17.87 9.88 -9.39
C ALA A 53 -18.00 11.08 -10.33
N GLU A 54 -19.22 11.58 -10.55
CA GLU A 54 -19.34 13.01 -10.89
C GLU A 54 -19.04 13.81 -9.62
N PRO A 55 -18.08 14.75 -9.67
CA PRO A 55 -17.77 15.59 -8.52
C PRO A 55 -18.91 16.57 -8.30
N LEU A 56 -19.37 16.68 -7.05
CA LEU A 56 -19.99 17.91 -6.57
C LEU A 56 -18.91 18.99 -6.59
N VAL A 57 -18.74 19.60 -7.77
CA VAL A 57 -18.03 20.88 -7.91
C VAL A 57 -18.98 21.92 -7.34
N ASP A 58 -18.83 22.19 -6.05
CA ASP A 58 -19.37 23.39 -5.44
C ASP A 58 -18.45 24.55 -5.83
N ASN A 59 -18.95 25.45 -6.66
CA ASN A 59 -18.29 26.71 -6.97
C ASN A 59 -18.48 27.65 -5.77
N GLY A 60 -17.73 27.39 -4.70
CA GLY A 60 -17.65 28.22 -3.51
C GLY A 60 -16.73 29.41 -3.73
N GLU A 61 -17.35 30.59 -3.68
CA GLU A 61 -16.79 31.94 -3.56
C GLU A 61 -15.45 32.00 -2.78
N SER A 62 -14.46 32.68 -3.37
CA SER A 62 -13.16 32.99 -2.75
C SER A 62 -13.33 34.02 -1.61
N ASP A 63 -13.20 33.57 -0.36
CA ASP A 63 -12.93 34.46 0.77
C ASP A 63 -11.44 34.34 1.14
N ASP A 64 -10.68 35.34 0.70
CA ASP A 64 -9.25 35.53 1.01
C ASP A 64 -9.08 35.86 2.49
N THR A 65 -8.97 34.84 3.34
CA THR A 65 -8.32 34.98 4.65
C THR A 65 -7.22 33.94 4.81
N ALA A 66 -5.99 34.41 4.58
CA ALA A 66 -4.76 33.67 4.84
C ALA A 66 -4.67 33.30 6.34
N GLN A 67 -5.08 32.08 6.69
CA GLN A 67 -4.83 31.51 8.01
C GLN A 67 -3.48 30.81 7.99
N GLN A 68 -2.49 31.42 8.64
CA GLN A 68 -1.12 30.91 8.69
C GLN A 68 -1.05 29.52 9.33
N VAL A 69 -0.50 28.56 8.59
CA VAL A 69 -0.09 27.25 9.11
C VAL A 69 1.15 27.45 9.98
N GLN A 70 1.00 27.32 11.31
CA GLN A 70 2.16 27.25 12.20
C GLN A 70 2.71 25.82 12.17
N ILE A 71 3.84 25.63 11.50
CA ILE A 71 4.59 24.37 11.53
C ILE A 71 5.31 24.29 12.88
N HIS A 72 4.85 23.43 13.78
CA HIS A 72 5.57 23.13 15.01
C HIS A 72 6.57 21.99 14.74
N ALA A 73 7.85 22.34 14.82
CA ALA A 73 8.95 21.38 14.71
C ALA A 73 8.83 20.30 15.81
N ALA A 74 9.18 19.07 15.46
CA ALA A 74 9.20 17.92 16.36
C ALA A 74 10.11 18.18 17.58
N THR A 75 9.51 18.51 18.72
CA THR A 75 10.21 18.51 20.00
C THR A 75 10.08 17.13 20.63
N GLN A 76 11.23 16.58 20.99
CA GLN A 76 11.43 15.30 21.67
C GLN A 76 10.42 15.05 22.80
N GLY A 77 10.01 13.79 22.91
CA GLY A 77 9.02 13.23 23.85
C GLY A 77 8.98 13.87 25.24
N VAL A 78 8.07 14.82 25.40
CA VAL A 78 7.51 15.24 26.69
C VAL A 78 6.00 15.28 26.51
N PRO A 79 5.20 14.63 27.37
CA PRO A 79 3.76 14.76 27.30
C PRO A 79 3.42 16.19 27.73
N ALA A 80 3.18 17.07 26.76
CA ALA A 80 2.55 18.35 27.03
C ALA A 80 1.25 18.04 27.77
N ASN A 81 1.04 18.73 28.89
CA ASN A 81 -0.16 18.58 29.71
C ASN A 81 -1.37 18.92 28.83
N MET A 82 -1.98 17.89 28.23
CA MET A 82 -3.00 18.04 27.19
C MET A 82 -4.26 18.58 27.86
N THR A 83 -4.54 19.86 27.68
CA THR A 83 -5.92 20.34 27.77
C THR A 83 -6.75 19.50 26.82
N ALA A 84 -7.87 18.95 27.31
CA ALA A 84 -8.72 17.93 26.67
C ALA A 84 -9.30 18.26 25.26
N ASN A 85 -8.82 19.34 24.62
CA ASN A 85 -9.28 19.88 23.35
C ASN A 85 -8.19 19.96 22.26
N SER A 86 -7.00 19.38 22.44
CA SER A 86 -6.14 19.10 21.28
C SER A 86 -6.71 17.88 20.58
N GLU A 87 -7.24 18.04 19.36
CA GLU A 87 -7.61 16.93 18.50
C GLU A 87 -6.35 16.10 18.23
N VAL A 88 -6.16 15.05 19.03
CA VAL A 88 -4.98 14.19 18.92
C VAL A 88 -5.10 13.44 17.59
N PHE A 89 -4.19 13.70 16.66
CA PHE A 89 -4.15 13.06 15.35
C PHE A 89 -4.18 11.53 15.50
N CYS A 90 -5.21 10.87 14.93
CA CYS A 90 -5.47 9.44 15.10
C CYS A 90 -5.72 8.95 16.56
N GLY A 91 -6.11 9.84 17.48
CA GLY A 91 -6.31 9.57 18.90
C GLY A 91 -5.00 9.45 19.70
N LEU A 92 -5.06 8.95 20.94
CA LEU A 92 -3.94 8.88 21.90
C LEU A 92 -2.84 7.83 21.57
N THR A 93 -2.56 7.55 20.30
CA THR A 93 -1.53 6.56 19.93
C THR A 93 -0.17 7.25 19.87
N THR A 94 0.81 6.77 20.64
CA THR A 94 2.20 7.23 20.51
C THR A 94 2.69 6.94 19.09
N GLN A 95 3.35 7.90 18.47
CA GLN A 95 3.79 7.81 17.08
C GLN A 95 5.09 8.58 16.87
N ASP A 96 5.88 8.12 15.92
CA ASP A 96 7.16 8.70 15.52
C ASP A 96 7.30 8.63 14.00
N SER A 97 7.88 9.66 13.37
CA SER A 97 8.12 9.66 11.93
C SER A 97 9.42 10.35 11.61
N GLY A 98 10.03 9.96 10.50
CA GLY A 98 11.33 10.48 10.13
C GLY A 98 11.90 9.82 8.90
N TYR A 99 13.22 9.98 8.74
CA TYR A 99 13.96 9.54 7.57
C TYR A 99 15.08 8.58 7.96
N ILE A 100 15.23 7.51 7.18
CA ILE A 100 16.33 6.55 7.30
C ILE A 100 17.22 6.71 6.08
N LYS A 101 18.47 7.17 6.30
CA LYS A 101 19.47 7.25 5.24
C LYS A 101 20.01 5.86 4.90
N LEU A 102 19.97 5.49 3.63
CA LEU A 102 20.50 4.20 3.18
C LEU A 102 22.04 4.27 2.98
N PRO A 103 22.82 3.35 3.56
CA PRO A 103 24.28 3.44 3.56
C PRO A 103 24.95 3.14 2.21
N ASN A 104 24.26 2.44 1.30
CA ASN A 104 24.80 1.97 0.02
C ASN A 104 24.20 2.70 -1.19
N LYS A 105 23.63 3.89 -0.96
CA LYS A 105 23.05 4.77 -1.96
C LYS A 105 23.75 6.13 -1.84
N VAL A 106 23.65 6.98 -2.87
CA VAL A 106 24.32 8.29 -2.88
C VAL A 106 23.76 9.19 -1.77
N ASP A 107 22.46 9.42 -1.79
CA ASP A 107 21.77 10.25 -0.79
C ASP A 107 20.30 9.87 -0.67
N ASP A 108 20.03 8.58 -0.52
CA ASP A 108 18.67 8.05 -0.44
C ASP A 108 18.16 8.03 1.01
N HIS A 109 16.98 8.60 1.23
CA HIS A 109 16.34 8.81 2.54
C HIS A 109 14.90 8.31 2.53
N TYR A 110 14.69 7.11 3.07
CA TYR A 110 13.37 6.51 3.14
C TYR A 110 12.56 7.11 4.28
N PHE A 111 11.35 7.57 3.98
CA PHE A 111 10.42 8.06 4.99
C PHE A 111 9.70 6.90 5.68
N TYR A 112 9.64 6.96 7.00
CA TYR A 112 8.85 6.03 7.81
C TYR A 112 7.86 6.76 8.69
N TRP A 113 6.75 6.08 8.98
CA TRP A 113 5.83 6.48 10.03
C TRP A 113 5.50 5.27 10.91
N TYR A 114 5.87 5.38 12.19
CA TYR A 114 5.70 4.38 13.23
C TYR A 114 4.54 4.73 14.17
N PHE A 115 3.76 3.72 14.55
CA PHE A 115 2.75 3.80 15.62
C PHE A 115 2.93 2.65 16.61
N GLU A 116 2.87 2.98 17.90
CA GLU A 116 2.86 1.98 18.97
C GLU A 116 1.57 1.16 18.98
N SER A 117 1.68 -0.07 19.49
CA SER A 117 0.49 -0.88 19.78
C SER A 117 -0.40 -0.18 20.81
N ARG A 118 -1.71 -0.28 20.62
CA ARG A 118 -2.73 0.19 21.57
C ARG A 118 -3.00 -0.80 22.70
N SER A 119 -2.48 -2.03 22.58
CA SER A 119 -2.59 -3.09 23.59
C SER A 119 -1.37 -3.03 24.53
N GLN A 120 -0.28 -3.74 24.22
CA GLN A 120 0.93 -3.78 25.05
C GLN A 120 2.19 -3.53 24.20
N PRO A 121 2.55 -2.25 23.91
CA PRO A 121 3.67 -1.91 23.02
C PRO A 121 4.99 -2.61 23.34
N SER A 122 5.29 -2.87 24.62
CA SER A 122 6.54 -3.53 25.04
C SER A 122 6.62 -5.02 24.70
N THR A 123 5.49 -5.68 24.47
CA THR A 123 5.43 -7.14 24.25
C THR A 123 4.82 -7.53 22.90
N ASP A 124 4.04 -6.63 22.30
CA ASP A 124 3.39 -6.86 21.03
C ASP A 124 4.40 -6.84 19.87
N PRO A 125 4.13 -7.60 18.79
CA PRO A 125 5.06 -7.73 17.68
C PRO A 125 5.27 -6.41 16.95
N LEU A 126 6.45 -6.27 16.31
CA LEU A 126 6.74 -5.22 15.35
C LEU A 126 6.42 -5.71 13.93
N VAL A 127 5.61 -4.94 13.21
CA VAL A 127 5.19 -5.20 11.84
C VAL A 127 5.72 -4.09 10.94
N LEU A 128 6.36 -4.49 9.84
CA LEU A 128 6.70 -3.59 8.74
C LEU A 128 5.65 -3.75 7.63
N TRP A 129 4.99 -2.66 7.26
CA TRP A 129 4.05 -2.62 6.14
C TRP A 129 4.68 -1.95 4.93
N LEU A 130 4.51 -2.58 3.76
CA LEU A 130 5.00 -2.09 2.47
C LEU A 130 3.85 -2.14 1.45
N THR A 131 3.58 -0.99 0.85
CA THR A 131 2.61 -0.88 -0.24
C THR A 131 3.30 -1.22 -1.56
N GLY A 132 2.54 -1.86 -2.46
CA GLY A 132 3.02 -2.32 -3.77
C GLY A 132 2.90 -1.24 -4.87
N GLY A 133 2.59 -1.69 -6.09
CA GLY A 133 2.50 -0.85 -7.28
C GLY A 133 3.31 -1.44 -8.43
N PRO A 134 4.61 -1.15 -8.57
CA PRO A 134 5.53 -0.39 -7.69
C PRO A 134 5.27 1.13 -7.66
N GLY A 135 5.77 1.83 -6.64
CA GLY A 135 5.74 3.29 -6.60
C GLY A 135 4.61 3.93 -5.77
N CYS A 136 3.75 3.15 -5.11
CA CYS A 136 2.70 3.70 -4.26
C CYS A 136 3.19 3.90 -2.83
N SER A 137 2.92 5.08 -2.27
CA SER A 137 3.24 5.40 -0.88
C SER A 137 2.50 4.48 0.11
N SER A 138 3.20 4.07 1.15
CA SER A 138 2.60 3.36 2.28
C SER A 138 1.77 4.26 3.19
N MET A 139 1.87 5.59 3.04
CA MET A 139 0.99 6.53 3.73
C MET A 139 -0.46 6.41 3.26
N MET A 140 -0.67 5.95 2.02
CA MET A 140 -2.00 5.61 1.54
C MET A 140 -2.60 4.49 2.41
N ALA A 141 -1.91 3.36 2.56
CA ALA A 141 -2.41 2.24 3.37
C ALA A 141 -2.56 2.62 4.86
N LEU A 142 -1.67 3.47 5.38
CA LEU A 142 -1.78 4.01 6.73
C LEU A 142 -3.10 4.76 6.92
N LEU A 143 -3.45 5.67 6.01
CA LEU A 143 -4.59 6.56 6.17
C LEU A 143 -5.91 6.00 5.61
N THR A 144 -5.87 4.98 4.75
CA THR A 144 -7.07 4.47 4.07
C THR A 144 -7.34 2.98 4.29
N GLU A 145 -6.36 2.20 4.72
CA GLU A 145 -6.51 0.74 4.89
C GLU A 145 -6.44 0.35 6.38
N ASN A 146 -5.24 0.10 6.90
CA ASN A 146 -5.04 -0.63 8.15
C ASN A 146 -4.39 0.19 9.27
N GLY A 147 -4.09 1.46 9.02
CA GLY A 147 -3.52 2.32 10.04
C GLY A 147 -4.51 2.74 11.12
N PRO A 148 -4.05 3.58 12.07
CA PRO A 148 -4.75 3.86 13.32
C PRO A 148 -6.04 4.67 13.12
N CYS A 149 -6.12 5.45 12.05
CA CYS A 149 -7.28 6.26 11.72
C CYS A 149 -7.44 6.48 10.22
N HIS A 150 -8.61 6.95 9.84
CA HIS A 150 -8.90 7.45 8.50
C HIS A 150 -9.01 8.96 8.49
N VAL A 151 -8.59 9.57 7.38
CA VAL A 151 -8.81 11.00 7.11
C VAL A 151 -10.20 11.17 6.49
N LEU A 152 -10.99 12.08 7.04
CA LEU A 152 -12.33 12.43 6.55
C LEU A 152 -12.27 13.60 5.55
N PRO A 153 -13.34 13.86 4.79
CA PRO A 153 -13.37 14.96 3.80
C PRO A 153 -13.13 16.35 4.39
N ASP A 154 -13.44 16.55 5.67
CA ASP A 154 -13.19 17.78 6.43
C ASP A 154 -11.77 17.86 7.01
N LEU A 155 -10.88 16.95 6.60
CA LEU A 155 -9.50 16.77 7.08
C LEU A 155 -9.38 16.37 8.56
N SER A 156 -10.51 16.08 9.22
CA SER A 156 -10.50 15.49 10.56
C SER A 156 -10.10 14.01 10.49
N THR A 157 -9.76 13.44 11.65
CA THR A 157 -9.39 12.02 11.74
C THR A 157 -10.44 11.21 12.48
N LYS A 158 -10.78 10.03 11.94
CA LYS A 158 -11.68 9.07 12.57
C LYS A 158 -10.94 7.79 12.89
N ARG A 159 -10.95 7.38 14.16
CA ARG A 159 -10.31 6.13 14.60
C ARG A 159 -10.76 4.92 13.77
N ASN A 160 -9.81 4.12 13.32
CA ASN A 160 -10.06 2.84 12.68
C ASN A 160 -10.21 1.75 13.76
N PRO A 161 -11.40 1.15 13.95
CA PRO A 161 -11.62 0.11 14.93
C PRO A 161 -10.93 -1.21 14.58
N TYR A 162 -10.53 -1.41 13.31
CA TYR A 162 -9.87 -2.62 12.81
C TYR A 162 -8.37 -2.38 12.51
N SER A 163 -7.80 -1.35 13.11
CA SER A 163 -6.39 -1.01 12.89
C SER A 163 -5.46 -2.15 13.32
N TRP A 164 -4.39 -2.35 12.56
CA TRP A 164 -3.30 -3.25 12.94
C TRP A 164 -2.57 -2.80 14.20
N THR A 165 -2.62 -1.50 14.52
CA THR A 165 -2.06 -0.98 15.77
C THR A 165 -2.85 -1.42 17.00
N ASN A 166 -3.97 -2.13 16.86
CA ASN A 166 -4.68 -2.67 18.02
C ASN A 166 -3.88 -3.74 18.76
N GLU A 167 -3.04 -4.51 18.05
CA GLU A 167 -2.30 -5.66 18.61
C GLU A 167 -0.83 -5.72 18.14
N SER A 168 -0.32 -4.63 17.55
CA SER A 168 1.05 -4.59 17.05
C SER A 168 1.61 -3.17 16.97
N ASN A 169 2.93 -3.10 17.09
CA ASN A 169 3.72 -1.94 16.74
C ASN A 169 3.88 -1.96 15.22
N VAL A 170 3.54 -0.88 14.50
CA VAL A 170 3.54 -0.91 13.03
C VAL A 170 4.34 0.24 12.45
N VAL A 171 5.20 -0.08 11.48
CA VAL A 171 5.96 0.88 10.67
C VAL A 171 5.44 0.81 9.24
N TRP A 172 4.98 1.94 8.69
CA TRP A 172 4.75 2.10 7.26
C TRP A 172 5.96 2.78 6.63
N LEU A 173 6.49 2.20 5.57
CA LEU A 173 7.72 2.67 4.93
C LEU A 173 7.45 3.03 3.46
N ASP A 174 7.75 4.27 3.10
CA ASP A 174 7.70 4.70 1.70
C ASP A 174 8.94 4.21 0.95
N GLN A 175 8.69 3.48 -0.14
CA GLN A 175 9.74 2.90 -0.99
C GLN A 175 9.19 2.64 -2.41
N PRO A 176 10.06 2.58 -3.45
CA PRO A 176 11.50 2.89 -3.45
C PRO A 176 11.81 4.41 -3.39
N THR A 177 13.06 4.81 -3.68
CA THR A 177 13.50 6.19 -3.83
C THR A 177 12.49 7.00 -4.65
N THR A 178 12.18 8.23 -4.23
CA THR A 178 11.21 9.17 -4.86
C THR A 178 9.72 8.84 -4.66
N VAL A 179 9.36 7.80 -3.89
CA VAL A 179 7.96 7.48 -3.58
C VAL A 179 7.47 8.22 -2.33
N GLY A 180 6.29 8.83 -2.43
CA GLY A 180 5.64 9.46 -1.28
C GLY A 180 6.50 10.58 -0.70
N PHE A 181 6.89 10.45 0.56
CA PHE A 181 7.76 11.41 1.23
C PHE A 181 9.26 11.08 1.15
N THR A 182 9.62 9.89 0.63
CA THR A 182 11.01 9.48 0.42
C THR A 182 11.68 10.35 -0.65
N TYR A 183 12.95 10.72 -0.42
CA TYR A 183 13.73 11.52 -1.37
C TYR A 183 15.14 10.95 -1.54
N GLY A 184 15.74 11.21 -2.70
CA GLY A 184 17.11 10.82 -2.96
C GLY A 184 17.63 11.29 -4.31
N ASP A 185 18.85 10.89 -4.65
CA ASP A 185 19.49 11.20 -5.93
C ASP A 185 18.82 10.42 -7.09
N GLU A 186 18.77 10.99 -8.29
CA GLU A 186 18.22 10.30 -9.46
C GLU A 186 18.93 8.98 -9.78
N ARG A 187 20.23 8.87 -9.45
CA ARG A 187 21.01 7.63 -9.63
C ARG A 187 20.58 6.51 -8.68
N ASP A 188 19.89 6.88 -7.60
CA ASP A 188 19.35 5.96 -6.61
C ASP A 188 17.90 5.56 -6.92
N ALA A 189 17.27 6.17 -7.93
CA ALA A 189 15.91 5.86 -8.35
C ALA A 189 15.82 4.46 -8.97
N ASP A 190 14.88 3.65 -8.49
CA ASP A 190 14.68 2.27 -8.93
C ASP A 190 13.61 2.17 -10.05
N ASN A 191 13.47 3.22 -10.88
CA ASN A 191 12.48 3.35 -11.96
C ASN A 191 12.97 2.85 -13.33
#